data_AF-A0A5C6BHK4-F1
#
_entry.id   AF-A0A5C6BHK4-F1
#
_cell.length_a   1.000
_cell.length_b   1.000
_cell.length_c   1.000
_cell.angle_alpha   90.00
_cell.angle_beta   90.00
_cell.angle_gamma   90.00
#
_symmetry.space_group_name_H-M   'P 1'
#
loop_
_entity.id
_entity.type
_entity.pdbx_description
1 polymer ?
#
loop_
_entity_poly.entity_id
_entity_poly.type
_entity_poly.pdbx_seq_one_letter_code
_entity_poly.pdbx_strand_id
1 'polypeptide(L)'
;MGERQDTLFEPDFNRPIEVQAACQRLTSNADVILLRDANHRLGLTDGIAKGISDPRRPDRIRYAIDELIRDRVFAMAIGCSA
;
A
#
# COMPACT_ATOMS: atom_id res chain seq x y z
N MET A 1 -17.64 -24.72 19.00
CA MET A 1 -16.65 -25.13 17.99
C MET A 1 -16.19 -23.84 17.33
N GLY A 2 -15.08 -23.27 17.79
CA GLY A 2 -14.57 -22.00 17.31
C GLY A 2 -13.14 -22.23 16.83
N GLU A 3 -12.93 -22.16 15.53
CA GLU A 3 -11.58 -22.20 14.98
C GLU A 3 -10.84 -20.93 15.42
N ARG A 4 -9.67 -21.13 16.02
CA ARG A 4 -8.71 -20.05 16.29
C ARG A 4 -8.31 -19.46 14.95
N GLN A 5 -8.78 -18.26 14.65
CA GLN A 5 -8.39 -17.55 13.44
C GLN A 5 -7.07 -16.86 13.72
N ASP A 6 -5.98 -17.50 13.28
CA ASP A 6 -4.64 -16.96 13.44
C ASP A 6 -4.47 -15.66 12.64
N THR A 7 -3.88 -14.65 13.27
CA THR A 7 -3.43 -13.42 12.63
C THR A 7 -2.42 -13.78 11.55
N LEU A 8 -2.59 -13.22 10.35
CA LEU A 8 -1.75 -13.60 9.20
C LEU A 8 -0.32 -13.02 9.35
N PHE A 9 -0.23 -11.75 9.75
CA PHE A 9 1.01 -11.01 10.02
C PHE A 9 0.70 -9.62 10.60
N GLU A 10 1.71 -8.98 11.19
CA GLU A 10 1.72 -7.55 11.52
C GLU A 10 2.58 -6.81 10.47
N PRO A 11 2.07 -5.82 9.74
CA PRO A 11 2.88 -5.01 8.84
C PRO A 11 3.90 -4.18 9.61
N ASP A 12 5.09 -4.01 9.05
CA ASP A 12 6.15 -3.15 9.62
C ASP A 12 5.74 -1.67 9.58
N PHE A 13 4.91 -1.30 8.62
CA PHE A 13 4.35 0.04 8.52
C PHE A 13 3.13 0.21 9.44
N ASN A 14 3.00 1.40 10.04
CA ASN A 14 1.81 1.80 10.79
C ASN A 14 1.33 0.72 11.78
N ARG A 15 2.21 0.39 12.72
CA ARG A 15 2.13 -0.70 13.71
C ARG A 15 0.77 -1.01 14.36
N PRO A 16 -0.18 -0.10 14.60
CA PRO A 16 -1.50 -0.51 15.11
C PRO A 16 -2.40 -1.23 14.09
N ILE A 17 -1.91 -1.63 12.92
CA ILE A 17 -2.68 -2.40 11.93
C ILE A 17 -2.49 -3.89 12.18
N GLU A 18 -3.58 -4.62 12.38
CA GLU A 18 -3.60 -6.10 12.44
C GLU A 18 -4.32 -6.68 11.21
N VAL A 19 -3.76 -7.73 10.61
CA VAL A 19 -4.36 -8.44 9.47
C VAL A 19 -4.78 -9.85 9.88
N GLN A 20 -6.08 -10.13 9.82
CA GLN A 20 -6.65 -11.44 10.12
C GLN A 20 -7.22 -12.11 8.87
N ALA A 21 -6.91 -13.39 8.64
CA ALA A 21 -7.63 -14.19 7.66
C ALA A 21 -8.91 -14.77 8.28
N ALA A 22 -10.03 -14.54 7.61
CA ALA A 22 -11.32 -15.10 8.00
C ALA A 22 -12.01 -15.76 6.80
N CYS A 23 -12.62 -16.92 7.04
CA CYS A 23 -13.34 -17.70 6.01
C CYS A 23 -14.53 -16.94 5.38
N GLN A 24 -15.09 -15.92 6.06
CA GLN A 24 -16.40 -15.34 5.72
C GLN A 24 -16.44 -13.81 5.61
N ARG A 25 -15.29 -13.11 5.62
CA ARG A 25 -15.23 -11.65 5.40
C ARG A 25 -13.98 -11.29 4.58
N LEU A 26 -14.10 -11.47 3.27
CA LEU A 26 -13.09 -11.06 2.29
C LEU A 26 -13.29 -9.59 1.93
N THR A 27 -12.40 -8.71 2.41
CA THR A 27 -12.27 -7.37 1.84
C THR A 27 -11.68 -7.54 0.44
N SER A 28 -12.37 -7.00 -0.58
CA SER A 28 -12.05 -7.24 -2.01
C SER A 28 -10.56 -7.05 -2.34
N ASN A 29 -9.93 -6.03 -1.77
CA ASN A 29 -8.54 -5.64 -2.06
C ASN A 29 -7.67 -5.62 -0.78
N ALA A 30 -7.86 -6.59 0.12
CA ALA A 30 -7.06 -6.68 1.36
C ALA A 30 -5.56 -6.90 1.11
N ASP A 31 -5.23 -7.48 -0.05
CA ASP A 31 -3.89 -7.74 -0.57
C ASP A 31 -3.05 -6.46 -0.71
N VAL A 32 -3.67 -5.29 -0.85
CA VAL A 32 -2.96 -4.00 -0.89
C VAL A 32 -2.13 -3.75 0.37
N ILE A 33 -2.48 -4.35 1.51
CA ILE A 33 -1.72 -4.23 2.76
C ILE A 33 -0.36 -4.92 2.62
N LEU A 34 -0.31 -6.11 2.01
CA LEU A 34 0.95 -6.81 1.72
C LEU A 34 1.81 -6.02 0.76
N LEU A 35 1.20 -5.46 -0.29
CA LEU A 35 1.91 -4.63 -1.26
C LEU A 35 2.49 -3.37 -0.62
N ARG A 36 1.76 -2.77 0.32
CA ARG A 36 2.22 -1.62 1.10
C ARG A 36 3.39 -1.97 1.99
N ASP A 37 3.36 -3.12 2.66
CA ASP A 37 4.47 -3.61 3.49
C ASP A 37 5.73 -3.84 2.67
N ALA A 38 5.59 -4.55 1.54
CA ALA A 38 6.69 -4.79 0.61
C ALA A 38 7.29 -3.48 0.09
N ASN A 39 6.46 -2.52 -0.32
CA ASN A 39 6.95 -1.21 -0.75
C ASN A 39 7.63 -0.44 0.40
N HIS A 40 7.12 -0.52 1.62
CA HIS A 40 7.74 0.15 2.78
C HIS A 40 9.14 -0.41 3.07
N ARG A 41 9.30 -1.74 2.99
CA ARG A 41 10.58 -2.42 3.24
C ARG A 41 11.60 -2.21 2.12
N LEU A 42 11.15 -2.13 0.87
CA LEU A 42 12.02 -2.02 -0.30
C LEU A 42 12.24 -0.57 -0.77
N GLY A 43 11.37 0.36 -0.38
CA GLY A 43 11.44 1.78 -0.78
C GLY A 43 11.32 2.00 -2.29
N LEU A 44 10.63 1.12 -3.02
CA LEU A 44 10.62 1.13 -4.50
C LEU A 44 10.05 2.43 -5.07
N THR A 45 8.86 2.81 -4.63
CA THR A 45 8.15 4.01 -5.13
C THR A 45 8.94 5.29 -4.82
N ASP A 46 9.49 5.39 -3.61
CA ASP A 46 10.36 6.48 -3.19
C ASP A 46 11.66 6.52 -4.01
N GLY A 47 12.24 5.36 -4.32
CA GLY A 47 13.42 5.21 -5.16
C GLY A 47 13.20 5.69 -6.59
N ILE A 48 12.06 5.36 -7.19
CA ILE A 48 11.66 5.85 -8.52
C ILE A 48 11.44 7.36 -8.49
N ALA A 49 10.74 7.87 -7.48
CA ALA A 49 10.42 9.30 -7.35
C ALA A 49 11.66 10.19 -7.29
N LYS A 50 12.76 9.73 -6.68
CA LYS A 50 14.05 10.46 -6.64
C LYS A 50 14.62 10.78 -8.01
N GLY A 51 14.31 9.99 -9.04
CA GLY A 51 14.76 10.21 -10.42
C GLY A 51 13.89 11.18 -11.22
N ILE A 52 12.78 11.68 -10.65
CA ILE A 52 11.78 12.46 -11.37
C ILE A 52 11.88 13.92 -10.95
N SER A 53 12.15 14.79 -11.92
CA SER A 53 12.00 16.23 -11.73
C SER A 53 10.51 16.57 -11.73
N ASP A 54 10.00 17.16 -10.65
CA ASP A 54 8.62 17.58 -10.55
C ASP A 54 8.43 19.00 -11.12
N PRO A 55 7.80 19.17 -12.31
CA PRO A 55 7.58 20.49 -12.90
C PRO A 55 6.40 21.23 -12.26
N ARG A 56 5.68 20.61 -11.32
CA ARG A 56 4.50 21.19 -10.68
C ARG A 56 4.90 22.34 -9.77
N ARG A 57 4.00 23.31 -9.62
CA ARG A 57 4.15 24.44 -8.73
C ARG A 57 4.18 23.99 -7.26
N PRO A 58 5.26 24.21 -6.50
CA PRO A 58 5.39 23.71 -5.12
C PRO A 58 4.26 24.17 -4.19
N ASP A 59 3.75 25.39 -4.39
CA ASP A 59 2.65 25.98 -3.61
C ASP A 59 1.29 25.31 -3.84
N ARG A 60 1.20 24.40 -4.81
CA ARG A 60 -0.04 23.70 -5.20
C ARG A 60 0.04 22.18 -5.05
N ILE A 61 1.14 21.66 -4.48
CA ILE A 61 1.33 20.23 -4.31
C ILE A 61 0.61 19.78 -3.04
N ARG A 62 -0.49 19.04 -3.21
CA ARG A 62 -1.16 18.31 -2.12
C ARG A 62 -0.55 16.93 -1.87
N TYR A 63 -0.14 16.25 -2.94
CA TYR A 63 0.44 14.92 -2.91
C TYR A 63 1.77 14.92 -3.67
N ALA A 64 2.82 14.44 -3.00
CA ALA A 64 4.16 14.34 -3.55
C ALA A 64 4.23 13.28 -4.67
N ILE A 65 5.28 13.33 -5.50
CA ILE A 65 5.41 12.46 -6.67
C ILE A 65 5.45 10.98 -6.27
N ASP A 66 6.15 10.65 -5.18
CA ASP A 66 6.21 9.30 -4.60
C ASP A 66 4.83 8.79 -4.19
N GLU A 67 3.99 9.64 -3.57
CA GLU A 67 2.61 9.29 -3.21
C GLU A 67 1.76 8.97 -4.45
N LEU A 68 1.87 9.79 -5.51
CA LEU A 68 1.14 9.57 -6.76
C LEU A 68 1.59 8.31 -7.50
N ILE A 69 2.90 8.05 -7.53
CA ILE A 69 3.44 6.83 -8.13
C ILE A 69 2.96 5.61 -7.35
N ARG A 70 3.03 5.66 -6.01
CA ARG A 70 2.57 4.58 -5.15
C ARG A 70 1.08 4.28 -5.36
N ASP A 71 0.25 5.32 -5.38
CA ASP A 71 -1.19 5.18 -5.64
C ASP A 71 -1.47 4.52 -7.00
N ARG A 72 -0.82 4.99 -8.08
CA ARG A 72 -1.01 4.41 -9.41
C ARG A 72 -0.51 2.97 -9.50
N VAL A 73 0.64 2.66 -8.93
CA VAL A 73 1.19 1.29 -8.92
C VAL A 73 0.27 0.35 -8.15
N PHE A 74 -0.24 0.78 -6.99
CA PHE A 74 -1.12 -0.06 -6.18
C PHE A 74 -2.47 -0.28 -6.87
N ALA A 75 -3.05 0.76 -7.47
CA ALA A 75 -4.27 0.65 -8.25
C ALA A 75 -4.12 -0.33 -9.42
N MET A 76 -2.98 -0.33 -10.13
CA MET A 76 -2.70 -1.32 -11.18
C MET A 76 -2.57 -2.74 -10.62
N ALA A 77 -1.88 -2.91 -9.48
CA ALA A 77 -1.66 -4.23 -8.88
C ALA A 77 -2.96 -4.91 -8.42
N ILE A 78 -3.92 -4.13 -7.91
CA ILE A 78 -5.22 -4.65 -7.44
C ILE A 78 -6.31 -4.62 -8.52
N GLY A 79 -5.98 -4.28 -9.77
CA GLY A 79 -6.94 -4.22 -10.87
C GLY A 79 -7.97 -3.08 -10.78
N CYS A 80 -7.66 -2.01 -10.04
CA CYS A 80 -8.47 -0.78 -9.96
C CYS A 80 -7.94 0.36 -10.84
N SER A 81 -7.09 0.06 -11.83
CA SER A 81 -6.68 1.04 -12.82
C SER A 81 -7.79 1.24 -13.85
N ALA A 82 -8.46 2.39 -13.80
CA ALA A 82 -9.14 2.95 -14.97
C ALA A 82 -8.13 3.33 -16.07
#